data_AF-A0A1E8FDS9-F1
#
_entry.id   AF-A0A1E8FDS9-F1
#
_cell.length_a   1.000
_cell.length_b   1.000
_cell.length_c   1.000
_cell.angle_alpha   90.00
_cell.angle_beta   90.00
_cell.angle_gamma   90.00
#
_symmetry.space_group_name_H-M   'P 1'
#
loop_
_entity.id
_entity.type
_entity.pdbx_description
1 polymer ?
#
loop_
_entity_poly.entity_id
_entity_poly.type
_entity_poly.pdbx_seq_one_letter_code
_entity_poly.pdbx_strand_id
1 'polypeptide(L)'
;MDSNMIIALTEMVKNLGYKDHAKLANKISYILKSKEDFEKRFVVDDREYDHGRVEKTMVKKEAETLVDNLIILTQYTYLFGRDGSSYAPYRELLKGVDKKSFSLKVQQKRRTLQDDMIRTQNSLKDLPIFYKSIINHAQVDITTQSLREMMQKVVGNNEMLDLQDTHELANWNAIIELNEKLESEGESSFIYQLLGENFYEMGDYDRSLTALERSIELEHTNGTSWAIKSLILFTVLQKNKCEYREALARTEYSGYINNPITSEEYWINERVEFTYNDLEEVKAQFVNSAINALLNWPAHQVDGCTKGKPNYCYNLNNLSQCKIDLEREFLFISLNNEITYEDFDINKNKVIEIFRSFQRWNIEIYPLTSIFYNVRNRDKANIFKLLSFINEDELKVGFNEYFKAQRFSHYTADEDLSLLKSNIVSYLYCKHIGKKQFFNLSNSLLRLFTTHQEISNLNQVSAVHLGEVNFELKGLKKKLNVDFNFGNRPPEYCKADADLSEFEITASLNRAHKKSNGWNELLESSAWKDNSLSQDIGVHFYGLVMLSILLELIHQKRIEDNVILLEELCQSENCLKSALSDMPTYFYCGLINYINSDIMKIDIQNRLTVALEVIYEQREILDEEEAQDSLLY
;
A
#
# COMPACT_ATOMS: atom_id res chain seq x y z
N MET A 1 3.25 2.94 45.37
CA MET A 1 3.50 1.50 45.14
C MET A 1 2.60 1.14 43.96
N ASP A 2 3.06 0.97 42.72
CA ASP A 2 4.35 0.51 42.25
C ASP A 2 4.90 1.34 41.09
N SER A 3 5.86 2.21 41.38
CA SER A 3 6.73 2.84 40.38
C SER A 3 7.74 1.84 39.76
N ASN A 4 7.59 0.54 40.05
CA ASN A 4 8.43 -0.55 39.56
C ASN A 4 7.88 -1.23 38.29
N MET A 5 6.77 -0.74 37.73
CA MET A 5 6.09 -1.40 36.61
C MET A 5 6.31 -0.77 35.23
N ILE A 6 6.96 0.38 35.10
CA ILE A 6 7.13 1.04 33.79
C ILE A 6 8.62 1.27 33.55
N ILE A 7 9.11 0.88 32.40
CA ILE A 7 10.50 1.00 31.99
C ILE A 7 10.54 1.53 30.55
N ALA A 8 11.57 2.31 30.24
CA ALA A 8 11.79 2.76 28.89
C ALA A 8 12.13 1.57 27.99
N LEU A 9 11.56 1.49 26.79
CA LEU A 9 11.73 0.31 25.93
C LEU A 9 13.21 0.07 25.59
N THR A 10 14.01 1.12 25.43
CA THR A 10 15.44 0.98 25.17
C THR A 10 16.18 0.42 26.37
N GLU A 11 15.79 0.80 27.60
CA GLU A 11 16.34 0.24 28.83
C GLU A 11 15.88 -1.19 29.08
N MET A 12 14.63 -1.54 28.75
CA MET A 12 14.14 -2.93 28.78
C MET A 12 14.96 -3.81 27.83
N VAL A 13 15.14 -3.39 26.59
CA VAL A 13 15.93 -4.14 25.60
C VAL A 13 17.40 -4.25 26.02
N LYS A 14 17.94 -3.21 26.67
CA LYS A 14 19.28 -3.24 27.25
C LYS A 14 19.39 -4.21 28.43
N ASN A 15 18.39 -4.25 29.31
CA ASN A 15 18.33 -5.18 30.44
C ASN A 15 18.19 -6.64 29.99
N LEU A 16 17.52 -6.87 28.86
CA LEU A 16 17.47 -8.18 28.19
C LEU A 16 18.82 -8.59 27.56
N GLY A 17 19.83 -7.70 27.54
CA GLY A 17 21.19 -8.02 27.13
C GLY A 17 21.48 -7.80 25.64
N TYR A 18 20.60 -7.14 24.88
CA TYR A 18 20.82 -6.88 23.45
C TYR A 18 21.77 -5.69 23.23
N LYS A 19 22.79 -5.88 22.38
CA LYS A 19 23.81 -4.85 22.10
C LYS A 19 23.24 -3.64 21.34
N ASP A 20 22.44 -3.86 20.30
CA ASP A 20 21.81 -2.81 19.48
C ASP A 20 20.46 -2.32 20.05
N HIS A 21 20.41 -2.16 21.37
CA HIS A 21 19.18 -1.90 22.13
C HIS A 21 18.34 -0.74 21.61
N ALA A 22 18.93 0.39 21.21
CA ALA A 22 18.17 1.52 20.65
C ALA A 22 17.51 1.22 19.29
N LYS A 23 18.20 0.50 18.40
CA LYS A 23 17.67 0.14 17.07
C LYS A 23 16.56 -0.90 17.19
N LEU A 24 16.77 -1.89 18.05
CA LEU A 24 15.78 -2.93 18.35
C LEU A 24 14.55 -2.33 19.03
N ALA A 25 14.73 -1.47 20.03
CA ALA A 25 13.63 -0.76 20.70
C ALA A 25 12.79 0.04 19.71
N ASN A 26 13.39 0.79 18.78
CA ASN A 26 12.62 1.50 17.74
C ASN A 26 11.81 0.56 16.83
N LYS A 27 12.39 -0.58 16.44
CA LYS A 27 11.69 -1.56 15.60
C LYS A 27 10.53 -2.21 16.35
N ILE A 28 10.75 -2.60 17.61
CA ILE A 28 9.71 -3.21 18.46
C ILE A 28 8.64 -2.19 18.81
N SER A 29 9.00 -0.93 19.06
CA SER A 29 8.04 0.17 19.30
C SER A 29 7.01 0.25 18.18
N TYR A 30 7.43 0.19 16.91
CA TYR A 30 6.51 0.18 15.78
C TYR A 30 5.55 -1.01 15.81
N ILE A 31 6.02 -2.21 16.21
CA ILE A 31 5.20 -3.43 16.31
C ILE A 31 4.24 -3.36 17.50
N LEU A 32 4.66 -2.78 18.61
CA LEU A 32 3.80 -2.60 19.77
C LEU A 32 2.72 -1.55 19.49
N LYS A 33 3.06 -0.45 18.80
CA LYS A 33 2.11 0.64 18.48
C LYS A 33 1.21 0.35 17.27
N SER A 34 1.60 -0.51 16.34
CA SER A 34 0.76 -0.78 15.14
C SER A 34 -0.19 -1.96 15.30
N LYS A 35 -0.12 -2.69 16.41
CA LYS A 35 -1.18 -3.61 16.81
C LYS A 35 -1.76 -3.08 18.08
N GLU A 36 -3.01 -2.66 17.96
CA GLU A 36 -3.75 -2.05 19.03
C GLU A 36 -3.61 -2.97 20.30
N ASP A 37 -3.60 -4.34 20.19
CA ASP A 37 -3.52 -5.34 21.33
C ASP A 37 -2.29 -5.13 22.17
N PHE A 38 -1.22 -4.77 21.49
CA PHE A 38 0.05 -4.58 22.14
C PHE A 38 0.19 -3.17 22.66
N GLU A 39 -0.43 -2.21 21.99
CA GLU A 39 -0.38 -0.81 22.36
C GLU A 39 -1.06 -0.57 23.70
N LYS A 40 -2.35 -0.90 23.85
CA LYS A 40 -3.05 -0.56 25.13
C LYS A 40 -2.57 -1.42 26.30
N ARG A 41 -2.15 -2.65 26.03
CA ARG A 41 -1.63 -3.54 27.09
C ARG A 41 -0.26 -3.13 27.59
N PHE A 42 0.66 -2.90 26.67
CA PHE A 42 2.09 -2.89 26.97
C PHE A 42 2.74 -1.52 26.80
N VAL A 43 2.19 -0.63 25.96
CA VAL A 43 2.72 0.71 25.74
C VAL A 43 2.08 1.70 26.73
N VAL A 44 2.88 2.64 27.22
CA VAL A 44 2.42 3.75 28.06
C VAL A 44 2.79 5.04 27.33
N ASP A 45 1.79 5.86 27.03
CA ASP A 45 1.85 6.93 26.03
C ASP A 45 2.88 8.05 26.31
N ASP A 46 3.30 8.74 25.24
CA ASP A 46 4.40 9.72 25.17
C ASP A 46 4.18 10.94 26.10
N ARG A 47 4.75 10.92 27.31
CA ARG A 47 4.82 12.13 28.16
C ARG A 47 5.84 13.11 27.59
N GLU A 48 5.44 14.37 27.35
CA GLU A 48 6.32 15.53 27.14
C GLU A 48 7.36 15.57 28.29
N TYR A 49 8.59 15.11 28.03
CA TYR A 49 9.74 15.36 28.90
C TYR A 49 10.68 16.34 28.22
N ASP A 50 10.77 17.50 28.85
CA ASP A 50 11.65 18.59 28.50
C ASP A 50 13.12 18.21 28.73
N HIS A 51 14.00 18.71 27.85
CA HIS A 51 15.46 18.64 27.86
C HIS A 51 16.14 17.39 27.24
N GLY A 52 16.27 17.40 25.90
CA GLY A 52 17.46 16.90 25.20
C GLY A 52 17.65 15.38 25.07
N ARG A 53 17.26 14.86 23.89
CA ARG A 53 17.23 13.45 23.41
C ARG A 53 16.14 12.58 24.06
N VAL A 54 14.96 12.62 23.42
CA VAL A 54 13.73 11.93 23.83
C VAL A 54 13.77 10.44 23.49
N GLU A 55 13.49 9.59 24.47
CA GLU A 55 13.16 8.19 24.29
C GLU A 55 11.66 8.07 23.99
N LYS A 56 11.28 7.46 22.85
CA LYS A 56 9.94 7.59 22.24
C LYS A 56 8.89 6.57 22.70
N THR A 57 9.22 5.67 23.62
CA THR A 57 8.31 4.56 23.98
C THR A 57 8.60 4.03 25.37
N MET A 58 7.63 4.22 26.28
CA MET A 58 7.63 3.60 27.60
C MET A 58 6.76 2.34 27.54
N VAL A 59 7.17 1.29 28.24
CA VAL A 59 6.44 0.02 28.29
C VAL A 59 6.27 -0.49 29.70
N LYS A 60 5.18 -1.22 29.96
CA LYS A 60 5.00 -1.95 31.22
C LYS A 60 6.02 -3.09 31.31
N LYS A 61 6.52 -3.40 32.51
CA LYS A 61 7.49 -4.49 32.74
C LYS A 61 6.93 -5.86 32.30
N GLU A 62 5.62 -6.04 32.33
CA GLU A 62 4.93 -7.23 31.82
C GLU A 62 5.15 -7.47 30.31
N ALA A 63 5.53 -6.42 29.57
CA ALA A 63 5.89 -6.52 28.15
C ALA A 63 7.21 -7.28 27.94
N GLU A 64 8.03 -7.48 28.97
CA GLU A 64 9.39 -8.04 28.87
C GLU A 64 9.43 -9.34 28.04
N THR A 65 8.54 -10.29 28.33
CA THR A 65 8.45 -11.55 27.58
C THR A 65 8.01 -11.35 26.12
N LEU A 66 7.05 -10.46 25.88
CA LEU A 66 6.60 -10.16 24.51
C LEU A 66 7.70 -9.46 23.72
N VAL A 67 8.35 -8.47 24.31
CA VAL A 67 9.46 -7.72 23.73
C VAL A 67 10.61 -8.66 23.40
N ASP A 68 11.01 -9.53 24.32
CA ASP A 68 12.08 -10.50 24.09
C ASP A 68 11.71 -11.47 22.95
N ASN A 69 10.49 -12.04 22.98
CA ASN A 69 10.01 -12.91 21.92
C ASN A 69 9.94 -12.21 20.56
N LEU A 70 9.43 -10.98 20.50
CA LEU A 70 9.36 -10.23 19.25
C LEU A 70 10.76 -9.95 18.71
N ILE A 71 11.73 -9.62 19.56
CA ILE A 71 13.13 -9.43 19.16
C ILE A 71 13.69 -10.72 18.57
N ILE A 72 13.54 -11.86 19.25
CA ILE A 72 13.99 -13.16 18.75
C ILE A 72 13.32 -13.49 17.41
N LEU A 73 12.00 -13.31 17.33
CA LEU A 73 11.21 -13.63 16.13
C LEU A 73 11.50 -12.71 14.94
N THR A 74 12.09 -11.52 15.16
CA THR A 74 12.50 -10.65 14.04
C THR A 74 13.52 -11.31 13.12
N GLN A 75 14.30 -12.27 13.60
CA GLN A 75 15.28 -13.01 12.80
C GLN A 75 14.64 -14.18 12.05
N TYR A 76 13.45 -14.63 12.47
CA TYR A 76 12.79 -15.83 12.00
C TYR A 76 11.43 -15.55 11.33
N THR A 77 11.10 -14.29 11.09
CA THR A 77 9.77 -13.85 10.62
C THR A 77 9.36 -14.53 9.31
N TYR A 78 10.33 -14.79 8.42
CA TYR A 78 10.12 -15.45 7.12
C TYR A 78 9.61 -16.90 7.26
N LEU A 79 9.77 -17.57 8.42
CA LEU A 79 9.22 -18.92 8.63
C LEU A 79 7.69 -18.94 8.68
N PHE A 80 7.05 -17.77 8.86
CA PHE A 80 5.64 -17.67 9.23
C PHE A 80 4.73 -17.03 8.16
N GLY A 81 5.21 -16.71 6.93
CA GLY A 81 4.33 -16.24 5.83
C GLY A 81 4.95 -15.23 4.85
N ARG A 82 4.16 -14.72 3.88
CA ARG A 82 4.57 -13.69 2.87
C ARG A 82 4.92 -12.34 3.53
N ASP A 83 5.94 -11.69 2.95
CA ASP A 83 6.39 -10.29 3.08
C ASP A 83 6.24 -9.62 4.44
N GLY A 84 7.29 -9.75 5.27
CA GLY A 84 7.64 -8.74 6.28
C GLY A 84 6.57 -8.41 7.34
N SER A 85 5.43 -9.12 7.37
CA SER A 85 4.38 -8.85 8.34
C SER A 85 4.91 -9.14 9.72
N SER A 86 5.10 -8.07 10.50
CA SER A 86 5.67 -8.13 11.84
C SER A 86 4.81 -8.95 12.82
N TYR A 87 3.59 -9.34 12.40
CA TYR A 87 2.61 -10.10 13.18
C TYR A 87 2.42 -11.54 12.71
N ALA A 88 3.02 -11.95 11.59
CA ALA A 88 2.88 -13.31 11.09
C ALA A 88 3.33 -14.37 12.12
N PRO A 89 4.48 -14.22 12.81
CA PRO A 89 4.90 -15.18 13.83
C PRO A 89 3.90 -15.30 14.98
N TYR A 90 3.37 -14.18 15.46
CA TYR A 90 2.38 -14.16 16.54
C TYR A 90 1.12 -14.94 16.16
N ARG A 91 0.57 -14.67 14.96
CA ARG A 91 -0.66 -15.34 14.49
C ARG A 91 -0.47 -16.83 14.29
N GLU A 92 0.63 -17.24 13.67
CA GLU A 92 0.88 -18.65 13.35
C GLU A 92 1.23 -19.47 14.60
N LEU A 93 1.99 -18.91 15.55
CA LEU A 93 2.29 -19.58 16.81
C LEU A 93 1.04 -19.77 17.67
N LEU A 94 0.11 -18.82 17.67
CA LEU A 94 -1.18 -18.97 18.37
C LEU A 94 -2.08 -20.06 17.78
N LYS A 95 -2.06 -20.25 16.45
CA LYS A 95 -2.86 -21.29 15.77
C LYS A 95 -2.27 -22.69 15.91
N GLY A 96 -0.99 -22.79 16.26
CA GLY A 96 -0.23 -24.02 16.22
C GLY A 96 0.42 -24.21 14.85
N VAL A 97 1.67 -24.70 14.87
CA VAL A 97 2.52 -24.81 13.68
C VAL A 97 2.48 -26.23 13.14
N ASP A 98 2.19 -26.39 11.84
CA ASP A 98 2.29 -27.69 11.17
C ASP A 98 3.75 -28.17 11.13
N LYS A 99 4.02 -29.29 11.79
CA LYS A 99 5.38 -29.80 11.98
C LYS A 99 6.09 -30.08 10.65
N LYS A 100 5.39 -30.62 9.65
CA LYS A 100 5.99 -31.03 8.37
C LYS A 100 6.35 -29.80 7.53
N SER A 101 5.40 -28.88 7.35
CA SER A 101 5.57 -27.60 6.64
C SER A 101 6.64 -26.74 7.29
N PHE A 102 6.62 -26.60 8.62
CA PHE A 102 7.59 -25.79 9.32
C PHE A 102 9.00 -26.37 9.26
N SER A 103 9.14 -27.69 9.39
CA SER A 103 10.45 -28.35 9.22
C SER A 103 11.03 -28.09 7.83
N LEU A 104 10.20 -28.06 6.79
CA LEU A 104 10.63 -27.76 5.44
C LEU A 104 11.12 -26.30 5.31
N LYS A 105 10.36 -25.34 5.86
CA LYS A 105 10.75 -23.92 5.86
C LYS A 105 12.06 -23.68 6.64
N VAL A 106 12.24 -24.37 7.77
CA VAL A 106 13.48 -24.33 8.55
C VAL A 106 14.66 -24.88 7.76
N GLN A 107 14.48 -26.00 7.06
CA GLN A 107 15.53 -26.57 6.20
C GLN A 107 15.90 -25.63 5.06
N GLN A 108 14.91 -25.00 4.42
CA GLN A 108 15.15 -24.03 3.34
C GLN A 108 15.96 -22.84 3.83
N LYS A 109 15.56 -22.18 4.93
CA LYS A 109 16.37 -21.07 5.43
C LYS A 109 17.73 -21.50 5.93
N ARG A 110 17.83 -22.66 6.57
CA ARG A 110 19.13 -23.18 7.00
C ARG A 110 20.10 -23.25 5.82
N ARG A 111 19.64 -23.74 4.66
CA ARG A 111 20.42 -23.70 3.41
C ARG A 111 20.78 -22.26 3.05
N THR A 112 19.80 -21.36 2.91
CA THR A 112 20.06 -19.94 2.58
C THR A 112 21.08 -19.27 3.50
N LEU A 113 20.98 -19.48 4.82
CA LEU A 113 21.92 -18.90 5.79
C LEU A 113 23.31 -19.54 5.71
N GLN A 114 23.39 -20.84 5.44
CA GLN A 114 24.66 -21.52 5.22
C GLN A 114 25.31 -20.98 3.94
N ASP A 115 24.54 -20.83 2.86
CA ASP A 115 24.99 -20.28 1.59
C ASP A 115 25.47 -18.82 1.77
N ASP A 116 24.69 -17.98 2.47
CA ASP A 116 25.06 -16.60 2.81
C ASP A 116 26.34 -16.52 3.66
N MET A 117 26.53 -17.45 4.59
CA MET A 117 27.70 -17.52 5.47
C MET A 117 28.95 -17.93 4.68
N ILE A 118 28.84 -18.95 3.82
CA ILE A 118 29.89 -19.37 2.90
C ILE A 118 30.27 -18.19 1.98
N ARG A 119 29.28 -17.52 1.37
CA ARG A 119 29.47 -16.30 0.55
C ARG A 119 30.25 -15.22 1.30
N THR A 120 29.86 -14.94 2.54
CA THR A 120 30.49 -13.88 3.35
C THR A 120 31.92 -14.25 3.73
N GLN A 121 32.17 -15.52 4.08
CA GLN A 121 33.50 -16.01 4.40
C GLN A 121 34.44 -15.95 3.19
N ASN A 122 33.97 -16.36 2.02
CA ASN A 122 34.76 -16.28 0.79
C ASN A 122 35.04 -14.83 0.40
N SER A 123 34.01 -13.96 0.47
CA SER A 123 34.19 -12.53 0.20
C SER A 123 35.23 -11.90 1.14
N LEU A 124 35.21 -12.23 2.44
CA LEU A 124 36.20 -11.75 3.40
C LEU A 124 37.61 -12.30 3.15
N LYS A 125 37.70 -13.56 2.71
CA LYS A 125 38.97 -14.19 2.32
C LYS A 125 39.59 -13.48 1.11
N ASP A 126 38.77 -13.12 0.13
CA ASP A 126 39.24 -12.55 -1.14
C ASP A 126 39.39 -11.02 -1.11
N LEU A 127 38.74 -10.34 -0.18
CA LEU A 127 38.76 -8.87 -0.07
C LEU A 127 40.17 -8.26 0.02
N PRO A 128 41.13 -8.81 0.81
CA PRO A 128 42.50 -8.29 0.82
C PRO A 128 43.23 -8.48 -0.51
N ILE A 129 42.92 -9.56 -1.23
CA ILE A 129 43.50 -9.85 -2.55
C ILE A 129 42.95 -8.86 -3.57
N PHE A 130 41.63 -8.65 -3.58
CA PHE A 130 40.97 -7.66 -4.41
C PHE A 130 41.53 -6.26 -4.16
N TYR A 131 41.57 -5.83 -2.88
CA TYR A 131 42.10 -4.53 -2.47
C TYR A 131 43.54 -4.30 -2.98
N LYS A 132 44.44 -5.27 -2.75
CA LYS A 132 45.82 -5.20 -3.24
C LYS A 132 45.90 -5.14 -4.76
N SER A 133 45.03 -5.87 -5.45
CA SER A 133 45.00 -5.92 -6.92
C SER A 133 44.65 -4.55 -7.51
N ILE A 134 43.71 -3.84 -6.89
CA ILE A 134 43.32 -2.50 -7.33
C ILE A 134 44.38 -1.47 -6.96
N ILE A 135 44.85 -1.43 -5.71
CA ILE A 135 45.74 -0.35 -5.25
C ILE A 135 47.15 -0.41 -5.87
N ASN A 136 47.56 -1.58 -6.37
CA ASN A 136 48.82 -1.75 -7.09
C ASN A 136 48.77 -1.17 -8.53
N HIS A 137 47.61 -0.70 -9.00
CA HIS A 137 47.43 -0.12 -10.33
C HIS A 137 46.91 1.31 -10.22
N ALA A 138 47.56 2.26 -10.92
CA ALA A 138 47.16 3.68 -10.88
C ALA A 138 45.81 3.95 -11.57
N GLN A 139 45.47 3.14 -12.58
CA GLN A 139 44.20 3.14 -13.29
C GLN A 139 43.93 1.73 -13.82
N VAL A 140 42.70 1.24 -13.66
CA VAL A 140 42.26 -0.08 -14.14
C VAL A 140 41.20 0.12 -15.21
N ASP A 141 41.46 -0.38 -16.42
CA ASP A 141 40.49 -0.42 -17.51
C ASP A 141 39.86 -1.81 -17.58
N ILE A 142 38.66 -1.94 -17.01
CA ILE A 142 37.94 -3.22 -16.93
C ILE A 142 37.51 -3.78 -18.29
N THR A 143 37.60 -2.99 -19.37
CA THR A 143 37.29 -3.47 -20.73
C THR A 143 38.45 -4.21 -21.38
N THR A 144 39.68 -3.99 -20.89
CA THR A 144 40.91 -4.57 -21.46
C THR A 144 41.75 -5.34 -20.44
N GLN A 145 41.46 -5.20 -19.15
CA GLN A 145 42.25 -5.79 -18.06
C GLN A 145 41.39 -6.73 -17.19
N SER A 146 41.87 -7.97 -17.01
CA SER A 146 41.19 -8.99 -16.20
C SER A 146 41.48 -8.82 -14.71
N LEU A 147 40.45 -8.44 -13.94
CA LEU A 147 40.52 -8.39 -12.48
C LEU A 147 40.91 -9.74 -11.87
N ARG A 148 40.46 -10.85 -12.45
CA ARG A 148 40.82 -12.21 -12.02
C ARG A 148 42.32 -12.45 -12.14
N GLU A 149 42.92 -12.09 -13.26
CA GLU A 149 44.37 -12.23 -13.47
C GLU A 149 45.17 -11.32 -12.53
N MET A 150 44.68 -10.10 -12.29
CA MET A 150 45.27 -9.17 -11.34
C MET A 150 45.25 -9.76 -9.92
N MET A 151 44.12 -10.34 -9.50
CA MET A 151 43.99 -11.04 -8.22
C MET A 151 44.87 -12.29 -8.15
N GLN A 152 44.93 -13.09 -9.22
CA GLN A 152 45.78 -14.28 -9.28
C GLN A 152 47.28 -13.94 -9.17
N LYS A 153 47.71 -12.81 -9.75
CA LYS A 153 49.09 -12.29 -9.60
C LYS A 153 49.42 -11.90 -8.16
N VAL A 154 48.44 -11.42 -7.40
CA VAL A 154 48.62 -11.07 -5.98
C VAL A 154 48.73 -12.31 -5.09
N VAL A 155 48.01 -13.39 -5.43
CA VAL A 155 48.03 -14.67 -4.70
C VAL A 155 49.29 -15.50 -5.00
N GLY A 156 49.81 -15.41 -6.23
CA GLY A 156 50.98 -16.18 -6.67
C GLY A 156 50.64 -17.62 -7.08
N ASN A 157 51.59 -18.32 -7.71
CA ASN A 157 51.37 -19.60 -8.39
C ASN A 157 51.03 -20.81 -7.47
N ASN A 158 51.02 -20.64 -6.14
CA ASN A 158 50.88 -21.75 -5.19
C ASN A 158 49.52 -21.81 -4.47
N GLU A 159 48.63 -20.84 -4.65
CA GLU A 159 47.25 -20.86 -4.12
C GLU A 159 46.26 -20.59 -5.26
N MET A 160 45.26 -21.49 -5.41
CA MET A 160 44.18 -21.32 -6.39
C MET A 160 43.14 -20.36 -5.81
N LEU A 161 42.89 -19.23 -6.48
CA LEU A 161 41.86 -18.28 -6.10
C LEU A 161 40.49 -18.86 -6.51
N ASP A 162 39.81 -19.46 -5.54
CA ASP A 162 38.50 -20.08 -5.75
C ASP A 162 37.38 -19.03 -5.64
N LEU A 163 36.98 -18.49 -6.79
CA LEU A 163 35.88 -17.51 -6.91
C LEU A 163 34.51 -18.20 -7.16
N GLN A 164 34.38 -19.51 -6.91
CA GLN A 164 33.21 -20.33 -7.28
C GLN A 164 31.90 -20.03 -6.53
N ASP A 165 31.87 -19.08 -5.60
CA ASP A 165 30.70 -18.79 -4.74
C ASP A 165 30.10 -17.38 -4.93
N THR A 166 30.12 -16.85 -6.15
CA THR A 166 29.28 -15.68 -6.52
C THR A 166 27.90 -16.14 -7.03
N HIS A 167 26.85 -15.32 -6.94
CA HIS A 167 25.49 -15.67 -7.43
C HIS A 167 25.50 -16.16 -8.88
N GLU A 168 26.31 -15.51 -9.72
CA GLU A 168 26.58 -15.95 -11.08
C GLU A 168 27.20 -17.34 -11.11
N LEU A 169 28.15 -17.65 -10.22
CA LEU A 169 28.79 -18.96 -10.23
C LEU A 169 27.91 -20.08 -9.66
N ALA A 170 27.01 -19.79 -8.71
CA ALA A 170 25.98 -20.73 -8.29
C ALA A 170 25.02 -21.07 -9.44
N ASN A 171 24.59 -20.07 -10.22
CA ASN A 171 23.79 -20.30 -11.43
C ASN A 171 24.61 -21.02 -12.51
N TRP A 172 25.93 -20.77 -12.62
CA TRP A 172 26.81 -21.50 -13.55
C TRP A 172 26.97 -22.96 -13.15
N ASN A 173 27.15 -23.26 -11.86
CA ASN A 173 27.21 -24.62 -11.35
C ASN A 173 25.89 -25.35 -11.60
N ALA A 174 24.75 -24.68 -11.36
CA ALA A 174 23.44 -25.24 -11.71
C ALA A 174 23.31 -25.51 -13.22
N ILE A 175 23.81 -24.62 -14.09
CA ILE A 175 23.83 -24.85 -15.54
C ILE A 175 24.72 -26.04 -15.91
N ILE A 176 25.91 -26.17 -15.29
CA ILE A 176 26.81 -27.31 -15.50
C ILE A 176 26.11 -28.61 -15.09
N GLU A 177 25.53 -28.68 -13.90
CA GLU A 177 24.79 -29.85 -13.41
C GLU A 177 23.61 -30.21 -14.34
N LEU A 178 22.88 -29.20 -14.84
CA LEU A 178 21.78 -29.42 -15.79
C LEU A 178 22.28 -29.93 -17.15
N ASN A 179 23.44 -29.47 -17.62
CA ASN A 179 24.07 -29.97 -18.86
C ASN A 179 24.56 -31.41 -18.71
N GLU A 180 25.20 -31.74 -17.58
CA GLU A 180 25.57 -33.14 -17.26
C GLU A 180 24.33 -34.04 -17.18
N LYS A 181 23.22 -33.50 -16.65
CA LYS A 181 21.94 -34.19 -16.63
C LYS A 181 21.36 -34.39 -18.04
N LEU A 182 21.48 -33.42 -18.94
CA LEU A 182 21.09 -33.59 -20.35
C LEU A 182 21.90 -34.69 -21.02
N GLU A 183 23.21 -34.76 -20.76
CA GLU A 183 24.09 -35.78 -21.32
C GLU A 183 23.78 -37.20 -20.80
N SER A 184 23.37 -37.32 -19.54
CA SER A 184 23.15 -38.62 -18.87
C SER A 184 21.71 -39.12 -18.91
N GLU A 185 20.71 -38.25 -18.72
CA GLU A 185 19.29 -38.59 -18.64
C GLU A 185 18.52 -38.26 -19.93
N GLY A 186 19.11 -37.49 -20.83
CA GLY A 186 18.51 -37.08 -22.10
C GLY A 186 17.71 -35.77 -22.02
N GLU A 187 17.23 -35.32 -23.18
CA GLU A 187 16.51 -34.06 -23.28
C GLU A 187 15.13 -34.12 -22.62
N SER A 188 14.81 -33.09 -21.82
CA SER A 188 13.46 -32.89 -21.30
C SER A 188 13.10 -31.41 -21.29
N SER A 189 11.81 -31.11 -21.51
CA SER A 189 11.29 -29.74 -21.45
C SER A 189 11.64 -29.05 -20.12
N PHE A 190 11.54 -29.79 -19.02
CA PHE A 190 11.82 -29.28 -17.69
C PHE A 190 13.29 -28.90 -17.47
N ILE A 191 14.25 -29.69 -17.98
CA ILE A 191 15.67 -29.33 -17.85
C ILE A 191 15.99 -28.05 -18.64
N TYR A 192 15.47 -27.93 -19.86
CA TYR A 192 15.64 -26.73 -20.67
C TYR A 192 14.93 -25.50 -20.08
N GLN A 193 13.78 -25.68 -19.41
CA GLN A 193 13.14 -24.63 -18.63
C GLN A 193 14.07 -24.11 -17.53
N LEU A 194 14.65 -25.03 -16.74
CA LEU A 194 15.57 -24.65 -15.66
C LEU A 194 16.84 -23.97 -16.19
N LEU A 195 17.39 -24.41 -17.33
CA LEU A 195 18.48 -23.70 -18.00
C LEU A 195 18.06 -22.28 -18.37
N GLY A 196 16.89 -22.12 -18.97
CA GLY A 196 16.30 -20.83 -19.30
C GLY A 196 16.16 -19.92 -18.08
N GLU A 197 15.66 -20.44 -16.96
CA GLU A 197 15.56 -19.72 -15.68
C GLU A 197 16.92 -19.24 -15.18
N ASN A 198 17.94 -20.12 -15.17
CA ASN A 198 19.28 -19.74 -14.69
C ASN A 198 19.96 -18.71 -15.60
N PHE A 199 19.82 -18.82 -16.92
CA PHE A 199 20.34 -17.79 -17.85
C PHE A 199 19.60 -16.46 -17.69
N TYR A 200 18.29 -16.48 -17.45
CA TYR A 200 17.51 -15.27 -17.18
C TYR A 200 18.01 -14.55 -15.92
N GLU A 201 18.23 -15.29 -14.83
CA GLU A 201 18.76 -14.76 -13.56
C GLU A 201 20.19 -14.21 -13.69
N MET A 202 20.96 -14.65 -14.69
CA MET A 202 22.26 -14.07 -15.04
C MET A 202 22.14 -12.82 -15.94
N GLY A 203 20.96 -12.51 -16.46
CA GLY A 203 20.75 -11.47 -17.46
C GLY A 203 21.17 -11.86 -18.89
N ASP A 204 21.46 -13.13 -19.16
CA ASP A 204 21.78 -13.64 -20.50
C ASP A 204 20.48 -14.04 -21.22
N TYR A 205 19.78 -13.03 -21.74
CA TYR A 205 18.47 -13.22 -22.38
C TYR A 205 18.54 -14.05 -23.66
N ASP A 206 19.63 -13.99 -24.42
CA ASP A 206 19.75 -14.75 -25.68
C ASP A 206 19.84 -16.25 -25.41
N ARG A 207 20.68 -16.66 -24.45
CA ARG A 207 20.77 -18.07 -24.06
C ARG A 207 19.53 -18.55 -23.32
N SER A 208 18.92 -17.67 -22.53
CA SER A 208 17.65 -17.97 -21.89
C SER A 208 16.56 -18.27 -22.92
N LEU A 209 16.36 -17.39 -23.92
CA LEU A 209 15.39 -17.58 -24.99
C LEU A 209 15.66 -18.88 -25.77
N THR A 210 16.91 -19.16 -26.10
CA THR A 210 17.30 -20.40 -26.81
C THR A 210 16.91 -21.65 -26.00
N ALA A 211 17.19 -21.68 -24.70
CA ALA A 211 16.83 -22.80 -23.83
C ALA A 211 15.30 -22.92 -23.68
N LEU A 212 14.59 -21.80 -23.49
CA LEU A 212 13.14 -21.77 -23.36
C LEU A 212 12.44 -22.22 -24.64
N GLU A 213 12.96 -21.88 -25.81
CA GLU A 213 12.47 -22.37 -27.10
C GLU A 213 12.61 -23.87 -27.21
N ARG A 214 13.76 -24.43 -26.84
CA ARG A 214 13.95 -25.87 -26.82
C ARG A 214 13.01 -26.57 -25.84
N SER A 215 12.77 -25.95 -24.68
CA SER A 215 11.78 -26.42 -23.70
C SER A 215 10.36 -26.49 -24.29
N ILE A 216 9.96 -25.45 -25.03
CA ILE A 216 8.65 -25.33 -25.68
C ILE A 216 8.51 -26.31 -26.86
N GLU A 217 9.57 -26.54 -27.63
CA GLU A 217 9.59 -27.54 -28.72
C GLU A 217 9.35 -28.96 -28.19
N LEU A 218 9.94 -29.29 -27.04
CA LEU A 218 9.77 -30.58 -26.40
C LEU A 218 8.39 -30.74 -25.74
N GLU A 219 7.88 -29.67 -25.12
CA GLU A 219 6.54 -29.66 -24.52
C GLU A 219 5.87 -28.29 -24.73
N HIS A 220 5.03 -28.19 -25.76
CA HIS A 220 4.34 -26.94 -26.10
C HIS A 220 3.42 -26.45 -24.96
N THR A 221 2.94 -27.36 -24.11
CA THR A 221 2.08 -27.04 -22.96
C THR A 221 2.86 -26.58 -21.72
N ASN A 222 4.18 -26.45 -21.78
CA ASN A 222 4.96 -25.91 -20.68
C ASN A 222 4.72 -24.39 -20.51
N GLY A 223 3.70 -24.05 -19.71
CA GLY A 223 3.32 -22.66 -19.46
C GLY A 223 4.38 -21.84 -18.72
N THR A 224 5.23 -22.46 -17.91
CA THR A 224 6.33 -21.77 -17.22
C THR A 224 7.35 -21.26 -18.22
N SER A 225 7.76 -22.10 -19.17
CA SER A 225 8.70 -21.69 -20.23
C SER A 225 8.15 -20.57 -21.10
N TRP A 226 6.86 -20.66 -21.49
CA TRP A 226 6.19 -19.58 -22.21
C TRP A 226 6.14 -18.28 -21.41
N ALA A 227 5.88 -18.36 -20.10
CA ALA A 227 5.76 -17.21 -19.24
C ALA A 227 7.10 -16.47 -19.05
N ILE A 228 8.20 -17.21 -18.84
CA ILE A 228 9.55 -16.62 -18.73
C ILE A 228 9.97 -16.02 -20.08
N LYS A 229 9.73 -16.73 -21.19
CA LYS A 229 9.97 -16.20 -22.54
C LYS A 229 9.21 -14.89 -22.75
N SER A 230 7.94 -14.86 -22.36
CA SER A 230 7.11 -13.66 -22.45
C SER A 230 7.63 -12.51 -21.59
N LEU A 231 8.13 -12.78 -20.38
CA LEU A 231 8.74 -11.78 -19.50
C LEU A 231 10.00 -11.16 -20.11
N ILE A 232 10.86 -11.97 -20.72
CA ILE A 232 12.05 -11.51 -21.44
C ILE A 232 11.63 -10.62 -22.61
N LEU A 233 10.74 -11.11 -23.47
CA LEU A 233 10.26 -10.36 -24.63
C LEU A 233 9.56 -9.07 -24.24
N PHE A 234 8.83 -9.05 -23.12
CA PHE A 234 8.24 -7.83 -22.58
C PHE A 234 9.30 -6.82 -22.15
N THR A 235 10.38 -7.28 -21.53
CA THR A 235 11.51 -6.43 -21.13
C THR A 235 12.20 -5.81 -22.35
N VAL A 236 12.47 -6.61 -23.38
CA VAL A 236 13.02 -6.14 -24.67
C VAL A 236 12.04 -5.18 -25.35
N LEU A 237 10.74 -5.48 -25.33
CA LEU A 237 9.70 -4.62 -25.88
C LEU A 237 9.69 -3.23 -25.24
N GLN A 238 9.80 -3.15 -23.90
CA GLN A 238 9.87 -1.85 -23.23
C GLN A 238 11.12 -1.06 -23.61
N LYS A 239 12.28 -1.74 -23.76
CA LYS A 239 13.51 -1.11 -24.25
C LYS A 239 13.33 -0.58 -25.68
N ASN A 240 12.81 -1.38 -26.60
CA ASN A 240 12.55 -0.98 -27.98
C ASN A 240 11.55 0.18 -28.06
N LYS A 241 10.55 0.25 -27.17
CA LYS A 241 9.65 1.40 -27.07
C LYS A 241 10.37 2.69 -26.68
N CYS A 242 11.32 2.62 -25.75
CA CYS A 242 12.15 3.77 -25.38
C CYS A 242 13.00 4.22 -26.57
N GLU A 243 13.70 3.28 -27.22
CA GLU A 243 14.57 3.58 -28.38
C GLU A 243 13.79 4.17 -29.56
N TYR A 244 12.60 3.62 -29.85
CA TYR A 244 11.71 4.16 -30.87
C TYR A 244 11.20 5.57 -30.51
N ARG A 245 10.86 5.81 -29.24
CA ARG A 245 10.48 7.15 -28.77
C ARG A 245 11.62 8.15 -28.87
N GLU A 246 12.85 7.75 -28.58
CA GLU A 246 14.04 8.58 -28.77
C GLU A 246 14.30 8.89 -30.25
N ALA A 247 14.06 7.92 -31.14
CA ALA A 247 14.12 8.14 -32.57
C ALA A 247 13.06 9.15 -33.03
N LEU A 248 11.81 9.00 -32.59
CA LEU A 248 10.71 9.94 -32.88
C LEU A 248 10.93 11.34 -32.31
N ALA A 249 11.62 11.48 -31.17
CA ALA A 249 11.90 12.79 -30.58
C ALA A 249 12.73 13.68 -31.54
N ARG A 250 13.55 13.07 -32.42
CA ARG A 250 14.33 13.79 -33.44
C ARG A 250 13.47 14.37 -34.56
N THR A 251 12.23 13.91 -34.70
CA THR A 251 11.25 14.44 -35.65
C THR A 251 10.12 15.18 -34.93
N GLU A 252 10.32 15.59 -33.67
CA GLU A 252 9.29 16.21 -32.83
C GLU A 252 8.00 15.36 -32.78
N TYR A 253 8.14 14.03 -32.85
CA TYR A 253 7.05 13.07 -32.89
C TYR A 253 6.13 13.18 -34.12
N SER A 254 6.57 13.85 -35.19
CA SER A 254 5.82 13.96 -36.45
C SER A 254 5.89 12.68 -37.32
N GLY A 255 6.68 11.68 -36.89
CA GLY A 255 6.92 10.46 -37.65
C GLY A 255 8.13 10.63 -38.57
N TYR A 256 7.90 10.55 -39.88
CA TYR A 256 8.95 10.74 -40.89
C TYR A 256 9.10 12.21 -41.28
N ILE A 257 10.32 12.65 -41.54
CA ILE A 257 10.61 13.93 -42.17
C ILE A 257 10.13 13.85 -43.62
N ASN A 258 9.16 14.70 -43.96
CA ASN A 258 8.62 14.78 -45.31
C ASN A 258 9.63 15.44 -46.25
N ASN A 259 9.94 14.78 -47.37
CA ASN A 259 10.93 15.23 -48.37
C ASN A 259 12.32 15.51 -47.76
N PRO A 260 13.01 14.49 -47.23
CA PRO A 260 14.36 14.67 -46.67
C PRO A 260 15.33 15.17 -47.76
N ILE A 261 16.07 16.24 -47.48
CA ILE A 261 16.99 16.89 -48.41
C ILE A 261 18.44 16.61 -48.02
N THR A 262 18.70 16.42 -46.73
CA THR A 262 20.04 16.17 -46.20
C THR A 262 20.26 14.70 -45.84
N SER A 263 21.52 14.24 -45.87
CA SER A 263 21.88 12.89 -45.44
C SER A 263 21.50 12.62 -43.96
N GLU A 264 21.49 13.65 -43.13
CA GLU A 264 21.06 13.56 -41.73
C GLU A 264 19.56 13.27 -41.61
N GLU A 265 18.71 13.96 -42.40
CA GLU A 265 17.26 13.71 -42.41
C GLU A 265 16.92 12.31 -42.94
N TYR A 266 17.64 11.81 -43.94
CA TYR A 266 17.51 10.43 -44.41
C TYR A 266 17.87 9.43 -43.30
N TRP A 267 18.98 9.64 -42.59
CA TRP A 267 19.39 8.76 -41.49
C TRP A 267 18.40 8.78 -40.31
N ILE A 268 17.79 9.93 -40.02
CA ILE A 268 16.73 10.03 -39.01
C ILE A 268 15.54 9.16 -39.42
N ASN A 269 15.09 9.25 -40.68
CA ASN A 269 13.99 8.41 -41.18
C ASN A 269 14.33 6.92 -41.13
N GLU A 270 15.54 6.52 -41.57
CA GLU A 270 16.00 5.12 -41.48
C GLU A 270 16.01 4.62 -40.04
N ARG A 271 16.45 5.43 -39.08
CA ARG A 271 16.46 5.03 -37.66
C ARG A 271 15.05 4.88 -37.10
N VAL A 272 14.12 5.78 -37.45
CA VAL A 272 12.70 5.66 -37.06
C VAL A 272 12.11 4.38 -37.62
N GLU A 273 12.36 4.06 -38.89
CA GLU A 273 11.88 2.83 -39.53
C GLU A 273 12.49 1.57 -38.88
N PHE A 274 13.81 1.54 -38.69
CA PHE A 274 14.52 0.41 -38.09
C PHE A 274 14.01 0.11 -36.68
N THR A 275 13.96 1.13 -35.80
CA THR A 275 13.48 0.95 -34.42
C THR A 275 11.99 0.62 -34.34
N TYR A 276 11.18 1.04 -35.32
CA TYR A 276 9.78 0.65 -35.44
C TYR A 276 9.61 -0.82 -35.83
N ASN A 277 10.41 -1.30 -36.79
CA ASN A 277 10.36 -2.69 -37.24
C ASN A 277 10.78 -3.66 -36.12
N ASP A 278 11.87 -3.35 -35.41
CA ASP A 278 12.32 -4.13 -34.25
C ASP A 278 11.26 -4.14 -33.13
N LEU A 279 10.57 -3.02 -32.93
CA LEU A 279 9.49 -2.89 -31.96
C LEU A 279 8.30 -3.81 -32.30
N GLU A 280 7.82 -3.77 -33.56
CA GLU A 280 6.67 -4.56 -33.99
C GLU A 280 7.00 -6.07 -34.04
N GLU A 281 8.22 -6.44 -34.43
CA GLU A 281 8.66 -7.84 -34.39
C GLU A 281 8.64 -8.40 -32.96
N VAL A 282 9.29 -7.73 -32.02
CA VAL A 282 9.35 -8.17 -30.61
C VAL A 282 7.95 -8.17 -29.98
N LYS A 283 7.10 -7.19 -30.33
CA LYS A 283 5.71 -7.15 -29.87
C LYS A 283 4.92 -8.37 -30.33
N ALA A 284 5.02 -8.75 -31.61
CA ALA A 284 4.35 -9.93 -32.14
C ALA A 284 4.80 -11.21 -31.40
N GLN A 285 6.11 -11.35 -31.16
CA GLN A 285 6.66 -12.47 -30.39
C GLN A 285 6.17 -12.46 -28.93
N PHE A 286 6.11 -11.29 -28.30
CA PHE A 286 5.61 -11.12 -26.94
C PHE A 286 4.13 -11.53 -26.83
N VAL A 287 3.27 -11.00 -27.71
CA VAL A 287 1.83 -11.29 -27.72
C VAL A 287 1.58 -12.78 -27.88
N ASN A 288 2.25 -13.43 -28.84
CA ASN A 288 2.13 -14.88 -29.02
C ASN A 288 2.60 -15.65 -27.77
N SER A 289 3.74 -15.27 -27.19
CA SER A 289 4.28 -15.94 -26.00
C SER A 289 3.38 -15.76 -24.78
N ALA A 290 2.83 -14.56 -24.57
CA ALA A 290 1.93 -14.25 -23.47
C ALA A 290 0.61 -15.01 -23.56
N ILE A 291 0.03 -15.13 -24.76
CA ILE A 291 -1.19 -15.93 -24.99
C ILE A 291 -0.93 -17.40 -24.62
N ASN A 292 0.16 -17.99 -25.12
CA ASN A 292 0.48 -19.39 -24.82
C ASN A 292 0.83 -19.60 -23.34
N ALA A 293 1.49 -18.64 -22.69
CA ALA A 293 1.77 -18.65 -21.26
C ALA A 293 0.48 -18.66 -20.41
N LEU A 294 -0.46 -17.75 -20.71
CA LEU A 294 -1.68 -17.59 -19.92
C LEU A 294 -2.68 -18.74 -20.12
N LEU A 295 -2.70 -19.36 -21.30
CA LEU A 295 -3.50 -20.57 -21.57
C LEU A 295 -2.97 -21.78 -20.82
N ASN A 296 -1.64 -21.97 -20.82
CA ASN A 296 -1.00 -23.11 -20.20
C ASN A 296 -0.50 -22.81 -18.78
N TRP A 297 -1.04 -21.74 -18.17
CA TRP A 297 -0.55 -21.26 -16.89
C TRP A 297 -0.64 -22.36 -15.82
N PRO A 298 0.38 -22.55 -14.98
CA PRO A 298 0.36 -23.62 -13.98
C PRO A 298 -0.80 -23.50 -12.99
N ALA A 299 -1.38 -24.63 -12.58
CA ALA A 299 -2.51 -24.68 -11.66
C ALA A 299 -2.22 -25.57 -10.44
N HIS A 300 -2.82 -25.24 -9.29
CA HIS A 300 -2.73 -26.02 -8.06
C HIS A 300 -3.43 -27.38 -8.21
N GLN A 301 -2.73 -28.46 -7.85
CA GLN A 301 -3.26 -29.83 -7.83
C GLN A 301 -4.09 -30.11 -6.56
N VAL A 302 -5.03 -29.24 -6.18
CA VAL A 302 -5.89 -29.49 -5.01
C VAL A 302 -7.18 -30.16 -5.45
N ASP A 303 -7.37 -31.40 -5.00
CA ASP A 303 -8.61 -32.17 -5.09
C ASP A 303 -9.75 -31.40 -4.40
N GLY A 304 -10.68 -30.89 -5.19
CA GLY A 304 -11.79 -30.05 -4.73
C GLY A 304 -12.23 -28.98 -5.72
N CYS A 305 -11.47 -28.77 -6.81
CA CYS A 305 -11.89 -27.88 -7.88
C CYS A 305 -13.26 -28.32 -8.44
N THR A 306 -14.22 -27.39 -8.45
CA THR A 306 -15.49 -27.54 -9.17
C THR A 306 -15.21 -28.07 -10.58
N LYS A 307 -15.83 -29.21 -10.93
CA LYS A 307 -15.61 -29.92 -12.21
C LYS A 307 -15.39 -28.95 -13.37
N GLY A 308 -14.18 -28.93 -13.91
CA GLY A 308 -13.86 -28.33 -15.22
C GLY A 308 -13.07 -27.02 -15.24
N LYS A 309 -12.49 -26.52 -14.13
CA LYS A 309 -11.66 -25.29 -14.18
C LYS A 309 -10.34 -25.40 -13.41
N PRO A 310 -9.21 -24.98 -14.02
CA PRO A 310 -7.93 -24.93 -13.34
C PRO A 310 -7.92 -23.86 -12.23
N ASN A 311 -7.42 -24.21 -11.05
CA ASN A 311 -7.10 -23.24 -10.01
C ASN A 311 -5.68 -22.72 -10.24
N TYR A 312 -5.54 -21.72 -11.11
CA TYR A 312 -4.24 -21.18 -11.51
C TYR A 312 -3.43 -20.66 -10.32
N CYS A 313 -2.12 -20.92 -10.34
CA CYS A 313 -1.19 -20.30 -9.40
C CYS A 313 -1.20 -18.78 -9.61
N TYR A 314 -1.29 -18.01 -8.53
CA TYR A 314 -1.24 -16.55 -8.61
C TYR A 314 0.10 -16.04 -9.17
N ASN A 315 1.20 -16.66 -8.73
CA ASN A 315 2.57 -16.35 -9.13
C ASN A 315 3.30 -17.66 -9.51
N LEU A 316 4.24 -17.59 -10.46
CA LEU A 316 5.06 -18.74 -10.85
C LEU A 316 5.92 -19.29 -9.71
N ASN A 317 6.49 -18.43 -8.86
CA ASN A 317 7.31 -18.88 -7.72
C ASN A 317 6.54 -19.61 -6.61
N ASN A 318 5.20 -19.68 -6.71
CA ASN A 318 4.40 -20.56 -5.85
C ASN A 318 4.57 -22.04 -6.23
N LEU A 319 5.12 -22.34 -7.39
CA LEU A 319 5.51 -23.69 -7.79
C LEU A 319 6.83 -24.02 -7.10
N SER A 320 6.94 -25.24 -6.57
CA SER A 320 8.18 -25.71 -5.92
C SER A 320 9.40 -25.78 -6.84
N GLN A 321 9.21 -25.58 -8.15
CA GLN A 321 10.17 -25.86 -9.20
C GLN A 321 10.50 -24.64 -10.09
N CYS A 322 9.98 -23.45 -9.77
CA CYS A 322 10.28 -22.21 -10.51
C CYS A 322 10.76 -21.13 -9.54
N LYS A 323 11.88 -20.48 -9.85
CA LYS A 323 12.43 -19.39 -9.01
C LYS A 323 11.91 -18.01 -9.42
N ILE A 324 11.37 -17.88 -10.64
CA ILE A 324 11.01 -16.61 -11.23
C ILE A 324 9.75 -16.04 -10.59
N ASP A 325 9.86 -14.79 -10.12
CA ASP A 325 8.76 -14.03 -9.56
C ASP A 325 7.95 -13.36 -10.69
N LEU A 326 6.82 -13.98 -11.07
CA LEU A 326 5.95 -13.47 -12.13
C LEU A 326 4.48 -13.72 -11.79
N GLU A 327 3.75 -12.64 -11.59
CA GLU A 327 2.32 -12.67 -11.36
C GLU A 327 1.53 -12.90 -12.65
N ARG A 328 0.54 -13.79 -12.58
CA ARG A 328 -0.36 -14.09 -13.69
C ARG A 328 -1.12 -12.85 -14.17
N GLU A 329 -1.56 -12.03 -13.22
CA GLU A 329 -2.31 -10.79 -13.46
C GLU A 329 -1.46 -9.74 -14.16
N PHE A 330 -0.20 -9.58 -13.74
CA PHE A 330 0.76 -8.70 -14.41
C PHE A 330 0.92 -9.07 -15.90
N LEU A 331 1.07 -10.36 -16.21
CA LEU A 331 1.23 -10.81 -17.59
C LEU A 331 -0.05 -10.58 -18.41
N PHE A 332 -1.22 -10.81 -17.82
CA PHE A 332 -2.50 -10.53 -18.47
C PHE A 332 -2.70 -9.04 -18.78
N ILE A 333 -2.40 -8.15 -17.83
CA ILE A 333 -2.46 -6.70 -18.04
C ILE A 333 -1.46 -6.28 -19.12
N SER A 334 -0.25 -6.84 -19.09
CA SER A 334 0.79 -6.57 -20.08
C SER A 334 0.35 -7.01 -21.49
N LEU A 335 -0.21 -8.20 -21.66
CA LEU A 335 -0.80 -8.65 -22.92
C LEU A 335 -1.90 -7.70 -23.40
N ASN A 336 -2.83 -7.35 -22.52
CA ASN A 336 -3.96 -6.49 -22.83
C ASN A 336 -3.53 -5.08 -23.28
N ASN A 337 -2.40 -4.59 -22.77
CA ASN A 337 -1.82 -3.31 -23.16
C ASN A 337 -1.18 -3.31 -24.55
N GLU A 338 -0.78 -4.48 -25.05
CA GLU A 338 -0.04 -4.62 -26.32
C GLU A 338 -0.88 -5.21 -27.47
N ILE A 339 -1.91 -6.00 -27.15
CA ILE A 339 -2.71 -6.71 -28.15
C ILE A 339 -3.48 -5.75 -29.08
N THR A 340 -3.37 -6.00 -30.38
CA THR A 340 -4.15 -5.30 -31.42
C THR A 340 -5.41 -6.07 -31.79
N TYR A 341 -6.29 -5.47 -32.60
CA TYR A 341 -7.45 -6.19 -33.11
C TYR A 341 -7.05 -7.33 -34.05
N GLU A 342 -5.99 -7.15 -34.84
CA GLU A 342 -5.48 -8.19 -35.75
C GLU A 342 -4.95 -9.39 -34.96
N ASP A 343 -4.15 -9.13 -33.92
CA ASP A 343 -3.67 -10.19 -33.00
C ASP A 343 -4.84 -10.94 -32.35
N PHE A 344 -5.86 -10.19 -31.93
CA PHE A 344 -7.07 -10.74 -31.33
C PHE A 344 -7.84 -11.60 -32.34
N ASP A 345 -8.03 -11.15 -33.58
CA ASP A 345 -8.81 -11.88 -34.59
C ASP A 345 -8.16 -13.23 -34.91
N ILE A 346 -6.81 -13.24 -35.04
CA ILE A 346 -6.02 -14.46 -35.23
C ILE A 346 -6.15 -15.42 -34.03
N ASN A 347 -6.21 -14.88 -32.80
CA ASN A 347 -6.20 -15.68 -31.55
C ASN A 347 -7.55 -15.65 -30.81
N LYS A 348 -8.65 -15.38 -31.50
CA LYS A 348 -9.93 -14.99 -30.89
C LYS A 348 -10.38 -15.90 -29.76
N ASN A 349 -10.46 -17.20 -30.02
CA ASN A 349 -10.93 -18.18 -29.03
C ASN A 349 -10.01 -18.26 -27.81
N LYS A 350 -8.69 -18.21 -28.04
CA LYS A 350 -7.66 -18.27 -27.00
C LYS A 350 -7.74 -17.06 -26.07
N VAL A 351 -7.85 -15.87 -26.65
CA VAL A 351 -7.91 -14.61 -25.88
C VAL A 351 -9.21 -14.52 -25.10
N ILE A 352 -10.34 -14.95 -25.68
CA ILE A 352 -11.61 -15.06 -24.96
C ILE A 352 -11.46 -15.99 -23.75
N GLU A 353 -10.89 -17.18 -23.91
CA GLU A 353 -10.67 -18.13 -22.83
C GLU A 353 -9.79 -17.55 -21.70
N ILE A 354 -8.67 -16.90 -22.06
CA ILE A 354 -7.82 -16.18 -21.11
C ILE A 354 -8.64 -15.14 -20.37
N PHE A 355 -9.37 -14.27 -21.08
CA PHE A 355 -10.19 -13.23 -20.46
C PHE A 355 -11.22 -13.79 -19.49
N ARG A 356 -11.94 -14.85 -19.86
CA ARG A 356 -12.90 -15.54 -18.98
C ARG A 356 -12.26 -16.12 -17.73
N SER A 357 -10.99 -16.53 -17.80
CA SER A 357 -10.28 -17.08 -16.63
C SER A 357 -10.01 -16.05 -15.53
N PHE A 358 -10.05 -14.74 -15.83
CA PHE A 358 -9.92 -13.66 -14.85
C PHE A 358 -11.28 -13.14 -14.36
N GLN A 359 -12.39 -13.51 -15.01
CA GLN A 359 -13.73 -13.17 -14.56
C GLN A 359 -14.18 -14.12 -13.44
N ARG A 360 -14.84 -13.59 -12.40
CA ARG A 360 -15.61 -14.43 -11.49
C ARG A 360 -16.84 -14.96 -12.25
N TRP A 361 -17.10 -16.26 -12.12
CA TRP A 361 -17.95 -17.03 -13.04
C TRP A 361 -19.45 -16.74 -13.02
N ASN A 362 -19.90 -15.70 -12.34
CA ASN A 362 -21.29 -15.32 -12.33
C ASN A 362 -21.49 -13.90 -12.88
N ILE A 363 -21.82 -13.85 -14.17
CA ILE A 363 -22.25 -12.66 -14.92
C ILE A 363 -23.49 -11.99 -14.30
N GLU A 364 -24.25 -12.68 -13.45
CA GLU A 364 -25.42 -12.11 -12.76
C GLU A 364 -25.07 -11.53 -11.38
N ILE A 365 -23.92 -11.90 -10.78
CA ILE A 365 -23.55 -11.47 -9.42
C ILE A 365 -22.46 -10.39 -9.42
N TYR A 366 -21.47 -10.45 -10.32
CA TYR A 366 -20.43 -9.41 -10.43
C TYR A 366 -19.74 -9.46 -11.79
N PRO A 367 -20.18 -8.69 -12.80
CA PRO A 367 -19.93 -9.13 -14.17
C PRO A 367 -18.48 -8.87 -14.61
N LEU A 368 -17.82 -7.85 -14.07
CA LEU A 368 -16.46 -7.45 -14.46
C LEU A 368 -15.68 -6.66 -13.38
N THR A 369 -16.31 -6.30 -12.26
CA THR A 369 -15.75 -5.36 -11.27
C THR A 369 -14.47 -5.88 -10.59
N SER A 370 -14.29 -7.19 -10.47
CA SER A 370 -13.07 -7.77 -9.86
C SER A 370 -11.81 -7.54 -10.68
N ILE A 371 -11.92 -7.49 -12.02
CA ILE A 371 -10.76 -7.26 -12.90
C ILE A 371 -10.37 -5.78 -12.88
N PHE A 372 -11.33 -4.89 -12.59
CA PHE A 372 -11.08 -3.46 -12.51
C PHE A 372 -10.59 -2.99 -11.14
N TYR A 373 -10.60 -3.86 -10.13
CA TYR A 373 -10.13 -3.53 -8.78
C TYR A 373 -8.60 -3.49 -8.75
N ASN A 374 -8.02 -2.44 -8.15
CA ASN A 374 -6.57 -2.23 -8.02
C ASN A 374 -5.74 -2.10 -9.33
N VAL A 375 -6.38 -1.82 -10.48
CA VAL A 375 -5.67 -1.54 -11.75
C VAL A 375 -5.77 -0.06 -12.14
N ARG A 376 -4.76 0.45 -12.86
CA ARG A 376 -4.71 1.88 -13.26
C ARG A 376 -5.71 2.17 -14.38
N ASN A 377 -6.13 3.43 -14.52
CA ASN A 377 -7.08 3.85 -15.56
C ASN A 377 -6.67 3.47 -16.99
N ARG A 378 -5.37 3.50 -17.32
CA ARG A 378 -4.88 3.03 -18.62
C ARG A 378 -5.19 1.55 -18.85
N ASP A 379 -4.95 0.73 -17.84
CA ASP A 379 -5.17 -0.72 -17.88
C ASP A 379 -6.69 -1.01 -17.97
N LYS A 380 -7.52 -0.30 -17.19
CA LYS A 380 -9.00 -0.34 -17.28
C LYS A 380 -9.50 0.01 -18.69
N ALA A 381 -8.96 1.06 -19.31
CA ALA A 381 -9.34 1.47 -20.66
C ALA A 381 -9.02 0.39 -21.71
N ASN A 382 -7.86 -0.27 -21.58
CA ASN A 382 -7.50 -1.37 -22.46
C ASN A 382 -8.36 -2.62 -22.22
N ILE A 383 -8.79 -2.88 -20.97
CA ILE A 383 -9.76 -3.96 -20.68
C ILE A 383 -11.09 -3.69 -21.41
N PHE A 384 -11.60 -2.46 -21.39
CA PHE A 384 -12.78 -2.08 -22.17
C PHE A 384 -12.57 -2.21 -23.68
N LYS A 385 -11.37 -1.85 -24.17
CA LYS A 385 -10.99 -2.09 -25.57
C LYS A 385 -11.04 -3.57 -25.92
N LEU A 386 -10.47 -4.45 -25.10
CA LEU A 386 -10.52 -5.89 -25.34
C LEU A 386 -11.96 -6.44 -25.28
N LEU A 387 -12.77 -6.01 -24.32
CA LEU A 387 -14.20 -6.35 -24.28
C LEU A 387 -14.93 -5.96 -25.57
N SER A 388 -14.61 -4.80 -26.14
CA SER A 388 -15.17 -4.37 -27.43
C SER A 388 -14.82 -5.29 -28.60
N PHE A 389 -13.70 -6.01 -28.51
CA PHE A 389 -13.30 -7.01 -29.50
C PHE A 389 -14.07 -8.32 -29.31
N ILE A 390 -14.37 -8.68 -28.06
CA ILE A 390 -15.06 -9.92 -27.70
C ILE A 390 -16.54 -9.86 -28.05
N ASN A 391 -17.28 -8.90 -27.46
CA ASN A 391 -18.73 -8.81 -27.60
C ASN A 391 -19.24 -7.42 -27.20
N GLU A 392 -20.08 -6.84 -28.05
CA GLU A 392 -20.65 -5.50 -27.82
C GLU A 392 -21.62 -5.45 -26.61
N ASP A 393 -22.45 -6.48 -26.41
CA ASP A 393 -23.40 -6.52 -25.30
C ASP A 393 -22.68 -6.67 -23.96
N GLU A 394 -21.61 -7.46 -23.92
CA GLU A 394 -20.76 -7.57 -22.72
C GLU A 394 -20.01 -6.28 -22.41
N LEU A 395 -19.56 -5.55 -23.44
CA LEU A 395 -18.99 -4.21 -23.25
C LEU A 395 -20.02 -3.28 -22.60
N LYS A 396 -21.28 -3.30 -23.07
CA LYS A 396 -22.36 -2.48 -22.50
C LYS A 396 -22.64 -2.84 -21.05
N VAL A 397 -22.71 -4.13 -20.74
CA VAL A 397 -22.85 -4.63 -19.35
C VAL A 397 -21.66 -4.16 -18.51
N GLY A 398 -20.43 -4.29 -19.03
CA GLY A 398 -19.23 -3.84 -18.34
C GLY A 398 -19.22 -2.36 -18.00
N PHE A 399 -19.60 -1.49 -18.95
CA PHE A 399 -19.74 -0.06 -18.69
C PHE A 399 -20.82 0.22 -17.66
N ASN A 400 -21.98 -0.42 -17.78
CA ASN A 400 -23.08 -0.21 -16.86
C ASN A 400 -22.70 -0.63 -15.44
N GLU A 401 -22.10 -1.79 -15.26
CA GLU A 401 -21.75 -2.31 -13.94
C GLU A 401 -20.61 -1.55 -13.29
N TYR A 402 -19.54 -1.25 -14.06
CA TYR A 402 -18.44 -0.43 -13.55
C TYR A 402 -18.96 0.93 -13.10
N PHE A 403 -19.60 1.71 -13.98
CA PHE A 403 -20.01 3.07 -13.62
C PHE A 403 -21.25 3.12 -12.71
N LYS A 404 -22.07 2.06 -12.61
CA LYS A 404 -23.18 1.99 -11.64
C LYS A 404 -22.64 1.88 -10.21
N ALA A 405 -21.64 1.04 -9.97
CA ALA A 405 -21.00 0.94 -8.66
C ALA A 405 -20.38 2.29 -8.23
N GLN A 406 -19.82 3.03 -9.19
CA GLN A 406 -19.11 4.29 -8.91
C GLN A 406 -20.00 5.52 -8.79
N ARG A 407 -21.29 5.44 -9.17
CA ARG A 407 -22.24 6.57 -9.03
C ARG A 407 -22.55 6.97 -7.59
N PHE A 408 -22.07 6.20 -6.62
CA PHE A 408 -22.28 6.46 -5.19
C PHE A 408 -20.97 6.68 -4.44
N SER A 409 -19.82 6.64 -5.13
CA SER A 409 -18.50 6.82 -4.54
C SER A 409 -17.94 8.17 -4.98
N HIS A 410 -18.10 9.19 -4.12
CA HIS A 410 -17.51 10.50 -4.37
C HIS A 410 -15.98 10.48 -4.24
N TYR A 411 -15.41 9.52 -3.50
CA TYR A 411 -13.96 9.33 -3.34
C TYR A 411 -13.23 8.91 -4.62
N THR A 412 -13.88 8.12 -5.48
CA THR A 412 -13.28 7.63 -6.74
C THR A 412 -13.75 8.42 -7.96
N ALA A 413 -14.61 9.44 -7.77
CA ALA A 413 -15.25 10.17 -8.84
C ALA A 413 -14.26 10.86 -9.79
N ASP A 414 -13.12 11.35 -9.30
CA ASP A 414 -12.06 11.93 -10.15
C ASP A 414 -11.43 10.86 -11.05
N GLU A 415 -11.04 9.73 -10.47
CA GLU A 415 -10.45 8.62 -11.21
C GLU A 415 -11.42 8.10 -12.28
N ASP A 416 -12.70 7.97 -11.93
CA ASP A 416 -13.74 7.49 -12.84
C ASP A 416 -14.06 8.51 -13.94
N LEU A 417 -14.05 9.79 -13.62
CA LEU A 417 -14.20 10.87 -14.60
C LEU A 417 -13.00 10.90 -15.56
N SER A 418 -11.79 10.72 -15.05
CA SER A 418 -10.55 10.61 -15.84
C SER A 418 -10.59 9.40 -16.77
N LEU A 419 -11.02 8.24 -16.27
CA LEU A 419 -11.21 7.03 -17.07
C LEU A 419 -12.24 7.26 -18.19
N LEU A 420 -13.41 7.80 -17.86
CA LEU A 420 -14.48 8.09 -18.81
C LEU A 420 -14.02 9.05 -19.92
N LYS A 421 -13.19 10.04 -19.57
CA LYS A 421 -12.63 11.02 -20.51
C LYS A 421 -11.45 10.50 -21.33
N SER A 422 -10.89 9.33 -21.01
CA SER A 422 -9.81 8.75 -21.83
C SER A 422 -10.26 8.53 -23.27
N ASN A 423 -9.35 8.68 -24.24
CA ASN A 423 -9.69 8.58 -25.68
C ASN A 423 -10.37 7.25 -26.03
N ILE A 424 -9.92 6.15 -25.43
CA ILE A 424 -10.46 4.80 -25.69
C ILE A 424 -11.87 4.67 -25.13
N VAL A 425 -12.05 4.97 -23.84
CA VAL A 425 -13.33 4.77 -23.15
C VAL A 425 -14.37 5.75 -23.68
N SER A 426 -14.03 7.03 -23.87
CA SER A 426 -14.97 8.02 -24.41
C SER A 426 -15.47 7.65 -25.81
N TYR A 427 -14.58 7.18 -26.69
CA TYR A 427 -14.94 6.68 -28.02
C TYR A 427 -15.87 5.47 -27.92
N LEU A 428 -15.48 4.43 -27.18
CA LEU A 428 -16.27 3.19 -27.05
C LEU A 428 -17.63 3.45 -26.39
N TYR A 429 -17.66 4.26 -25.33
CA TYR A 429 -18.89 4.61 -24.62
C TYR A 429 -19.84 5.41 -25.52
N CYS A 430 -19.33 6.42 -26.23
CA CYS A 430 -20.15 7.19 -27.17
C CYS A 430 -20.67 6.34 -28.33
N LYS A 431 -19.85 5.40 -28.84
CA LYS A 431 -20.21 4.51 -29.94
C LYS A 431 -21.30 3.50 -29.53
N HIS A 432 -21.18 2.89 -28.35
CA HIS A 432 -22.01 1.74 -27.96
C HIS A 432 -23.13 2.06 -26.96
N ILE A 433 -23.00 3.12 -26.15
CA ILE A 433 -24.02 3.57 -25.19
C ILE A 433 -24.74 4.83 -25.69
N GLY A 434 -23.97 5.79 -26.20
CA GLY A 434 -24.49 7.03 -26.80
C GLY A 434 -23.97 8.30 -26.13
N LYS A 435 -23.89 9.37 -26.95
CA LYS A 435 -23.36 10.68 -26.52
C LYS A 435 -24.18 11.32 -25.39
N LYS A 436 -25.51 11.18 -25.40
CA LYS A 436 -26.38 11.75 -24.36
C LYS A 436 -26.10 11.11 -23.00
N GLN A 437 -25.98 9.80 -22.96
CA GLN A 437 -25.67 9.02 -21.76
C GLN A 437 -24.25 9.34 -21.25
N PHE A 438 -23.30 9.52 -22.17
CA PHE A 438 -21.94 9.98 -21.83
C PHE A 438 -21.98 11.32 -21.10
N PHE A 439 -22.67 12.33 -21.66
CA PHE A 439 -22.78 13.65 -21.01
C PHE A 439 -23.47 13.56 -19.66
N ASN A 440 -24.55 12.78 -19.55
CA ASN A 440 -25.25 12.59 -18.27
C ASN A 440 -24.32 11.99 -17.22
N LEU A 441 -23.61 10.90 -17.55
CA LEU A 441 -22.68 10.25 -16.63
C LEU A 441 -21.51 11.16 -16.26
N SER A 442 -20.90 11.83 -17.24
CA SER A 442 -19.80 12.77 -16.99
C SER A 442 -20.23 13.91 -16.08
N ASN A 443 -21.45 14.44 -16.24
CA ASN A 443 -21.97 15.49 -15.38
C ASN A 443 -22.26 14.97 -13.97
N SER A 444 -22.80 13.75 -13.84
CA SER A 444 -23.00 13.11 -12.53
C SER A 444 -21.68 12.90 -11.80
N LEU A 445 -20.66 12.34 -12.46
CA LEU A 445 -19.33 12.14 -11.86
C LEU A 445 -18.65 13.47 -11.52
N LEU A 446 -18.77 14.48 -12.37
CA LEU A 446 -18.23 15.82 -12.08
C LEU A 446 -18.89 16.44 -10.84
N ARG A 447 -20.21 16.27 -10.67
CA ARG A 447 -20.91 16.72 -9.46
C ARG A 447 -20.40 15.99 -8.22
N LEU A 448 -20.31 14.66 -8.27
CA LEU A 448 -19.77 13.87 -7.15
C LEU A 448 -18.33 14.27 -6.78
N PHE A 449 -17.48 14.49 -7.79
CA PHE A 449 -16.12 14.98 -7.58
C PHE A 449 -16.11 16.37 -6.94
N THR A 450 -16.97 17.28 -7.40
CA THR A 450 -17.08 18.63 -6.83
C THR A 450 -17.54 18.55 -5.37
N THR A 451 -18.56 17.75 -5.07
CA THR A 451 -19.03 17.51 -3.71
C THR A 451 -17.92 16.93 -2.82
N HIS A 452 -17.16 15.95 -3.31
CA HIS A 452 -16.02 15.41 -2.55
C HIS A 452 -14.98 16.50 -2.23
N GLN A 453 -14.65 17.34 -3.21
CA GLN A 453 -13.68 18.41 -3.03
C GLN A 453 -14.18 19.47 -2.04
N GLU A 454 -15.46 19.82 -2.09
CA GLU A 454 -16.09 20.74 -1.15
C GLU A 454 -16.07 20.20 0.28
N ILE A 455 -16.41 18.92 0.47
CA ILE A 455 -16.32 18.23 1.78
C ILE A 455 -14.87 18.17 2.26
N SER A 456 -13.92 17.83 1.38
CA SER A 456 -12.50 17.77 1.71
C SER A 456 -11.96 19.13 2.15
N ASN A 457 -12.33 20.20 1.45
CA ASN A 457 -11.96 21.57 1.82
C ASN A 457 -12.57 21.97 3.18
N LEU A 458 -13.85 21.64 3.41
CA LEU A 458 -14.52 21.86 4.69
C LEU A 458 -13.76 21.18 5.82
N ASN A 459 -13.42 19.89 5.65
CA ASN A 459 -12.70 19.10 6.63
C ASN A 459 -11.30 19.68 6.90
N GLN A 460 -10.57 20.09 5.87
CA GLN A 460 -9.24 20.69 5.99
C GLN A 460 -9.28 22.01 6.77
N VAL A 461 -10.18 22.93 6.41
CA VAL A 461 -10.33 24.22 7.10
C VAL A 461 -10.73 23.99 8.56
N SER A 462 -11.66 23.06 8.79
CA SER A 462 -12.15 22.76 10.13
C SER A 462 -11.08 22.14 11.03
N ALA A 463 -10.21 21.29 10.48
CA ALA A 463 -9.09 20.71 11.23
C ALA A 463 -8.12 21.80 11.70
N VAL A 464 -7.78 22.76 10.84
CA VAL A 464 -6.93 23.90 11.21
C VAL A 464 -7.63 24.76 12.27
N HIS A 465 -8.90 25.07 12.06
CA HIS A 465 -9.68 25.94 12.96
C HIS A 465 -9.86 25.31 14.35
N LEU A 466 -10.24 24.02 14.41
CA LEU A 466 -10.32 23.26 15.65
C LEU A 466 -8.97 23.22 16.38
N GLY A 467 -7.87 23.05 15.64
CA GLY A 467 -6.53 23.09 16.19
C GLY A 467 -6.21 24.41 16.90
N GLU A 468 -6.60 25.55 16.33
CA GLU A 468 -6.42 26.86 16.96
C GLU A 468 -7.24 27.01 18.24
N VAL A 469 -8.49 26.54 18.26
CA VAL A 469 -9.35 26.60 19.46
C VAL A 469 -8.80 25.69 20.56
N ASN A 470 -8.46 24.44 20.22
CA ASN A 470 -7.90 23.47 21.16
C ASN A 470 -6.55 23.95 21.75
N PHE A 471 -5.73 24.64 20.97
CA PHE A 471 -4.48 25.22 21.46
C PHE A 471 -4.72 26.20 22.62
N GLU A 472 -5.73 27.08 22.51
CA GLU A 472 -6.09 28.03 23.57
C GLU A 472 -6.66 27.35 24.82
N LEU A 473 -7.26 26.17 24.66
CA LEU A 473 -7.87 25.37 25.74
C LEU A 473 -6.93 24.31 26.34
N LYS A 474 -5.70 24.14 25.83
CA LYS A 474 -4.75 23.10 26.29
C LYS A 474 -4.56 23.11 27.81
N GLY A 475 -4.36 24.31 28.39
CA GLY A 475 -4.20 24.48 29.84
C GLY A 475 -5.47 24.15 30.62
N LEU A 476 -6.63 24.64 30.18
CA LEU A 476 -7.92 24.36 30.81
C LEU A 476 -8.26 22.86 30.78
N LYS A 477 -8.03 22.19 29.65
CA LYS A 477 -8.25 20.74 29.51
C LYS A 477 -7.42 19.96 30.53
N LYS A 478 -6.15 20.34 30.76
CA LYS A 478 -5.31 19.74 31.81
C LYS A 478 -5.87 19.97 33.22
N LYS A 479 -6.29 21.21 33.55
CA LYS A 479 -6.90 21.53 34.84
C LYS A 479 -8.15 20.70 35.09
N LEU A 480 -9.10 20.70 34.15
CA LEU A 480 -10.35 19.96 34.27
C LEU A 480 -10.13 18.44 34.42
N ASN A 481 -9.12 17.90 33.74
CA ASN A 481 -8.73 16.49 33.91
C ASN A 481 -8.26 16.20 35.34
N VAL A 482 -7.46 17.10 35.93
CA VAL A 482 -6.96 16.95 37.30
C VAL A 482 -8.09 17.09 38.31
N ASP A 483 -8.96 18.09 38.13
CA ASP A 483 -10.12 18.33 39.01
C ASP A 483 -11.09 17.14 38.99
N PHE A 484 -11.35 16.58 37.80
CA PHE A 484 -12.24 15.43 37.64
C PHE A 484 -11.70 14.15 38.29
N ASN A 485 -10.41 13.85 38.12
CA ASN A 485 -9.82 12.60 38.61
C ASN A 485 -9.37 12.64 40.07
N PHE A 486 -8.98 13.82 40.58
CA PHE A 486 -8.34 13.95 41.90
C PHE A 486 -9.05 14.92 42.85
N GLY A 487 -10.03 15.69 42.36
CA GLY A 487 -10.73 16.72 43.12
C GLY A 487 -9.77 17.70 43.80
N ASN A 488 -10.08 18.07 45.04
CA ASN A 488 -9.31 19.07 45.80
C ASN A 488 -7.94 18.58 46.33
N ARG A 489 -7.48 17.37 45.95
CA ARG A 489 -6.20 16.79 46.43
C ARG A 489 -5.38 16.21 45.28
N PRO A 490 -4.91 17.06 44.34
CA PRO A 490 -4.09 16.60 43.23
C PRO A 490 -2.73 16.06 43.70
N PRO A 491 -2.18 15.02 43.06
CA PRO A 491 -0.81 14.58 43.27
C PRO A 491 0.20 15.70 43.01
N GLU A 492 1.35 15.66 43.69
CA GLU A 492 2.35 16.73 43.65
C GLU A 492 2.87 17.05 42.23
N TYR A 493 2.92 16.06 41.35
CA TYR A 493 3.34 16.22 39.96
C TYR A 493 2.28 16.88 39.05
N CYS A 494 1.03 17.02 39.51
CA CYS A 494 -0.06 17.69 38.80
C CYS A 494 -0.46 19.04 39.43
N LYS A 495 0.21 19.48 40.51
CA LYS A 495 -0.13 20.74 41.20
C LYS A 495 -0.10 21.95 40.26
N ALA A 496 0.88 22.01 39.36
CA ALA A 496 1.00 23.11 38.39
C ALA A 496 -0.19 23.21 37.43
N ASP A 497 -0.81 22.08 37.07
CA ASP A 497 -2.01 22.05 36.22
C ASP A 497 -3.30 22.34 37.02
N ALA A 498 -3.31 22.03 38.33
CA ALA A 498 -4.43 22.30 39.24
C ALA A 498 -4.54 23.79 39.63
N ASP A 499 -3.42 24.51 39.69
CA ASP A 499 -3.32 25.88 40.23
C ASP A 499 -3.72 26.99 39.24
N LEU A 500 -4.30 26.66 38.08
CA LEU A 500 -4.86 27.65 37.15
C LEU A 500 -5.92 28.51 37.85
N SER A 501 -5.67 29.82 37.91
CA SER A 501 -6.55 30.79 38.55
C SER A 501 -7.84 31.01 37.74
N GLU A 502 -8.91 31.44 38.41
CA GLU A 502 -10.18 31.79 37.74
C GLU A 502 -10.00 32.82 36.62
N PHE A 503 -9.06 33.74 36.81
CA PHE A 503 -8.68 34.73 35.80
C PHE A 503 -8.07 34.07 34.55
N GLU A 504 -7.18 33.08 34.72
CA GLU A 504 -6.55 32.38 33.60
C GLU A 504 -7.52 31.46 32.86
N ILE A 505 -8.44 30.81 33.59
CA ILE A 505 -9.55 30.03 33.02
C ILE A 505 -10.42 30.93 32.15
N THR A 506 -10.90 32.04 32.72
CA THR A 506 -11.71 33.03 32.01
C THR A 506 -10.96 33.58 30.79
N ALA A 507 -9.66 33.86 30.92
CA ALA A 507 -8.84 34.34 29.81
C ALA A 507 -8.68 33.27 28.70
N SER A 508 -8.50 32.00 29.06
CA SER A 508 -8.43 30.87 28.11
C SER A 508 -9.74 30.70 27.36
N LEU A 509 -10.88 30.68 28.05
CA LEU A 509 -12.21 30.60 27.44
C LEU A 509 -12.48 31.77 26.48
N ASN A 510 -12.12 32.99 26.86
CA ASN A 510 -12.26 34.17 26.00
C ASN A 510 -11.38 34.10 24.75
N ARG A 511 -10.13 33.63 24.87
CA ARG A 511 -9.24 33.46 23.71
C ARG A 511 -9.74 32.35 22.78
N ALA A 512 -10.18 31.22 23.34
CA ALA A 512 -10.76 30.12 22.60
C ALA A 512 -12.03 30.54 21.84
N HIS A 513 -12.96 31.24 22.49
CA HIS A 513 -14.14 31.80 21.84
C HIS A 513 -13.77 32.81 20.74
N LYS A 514 -12.75 33.65 20.97
CA LYS A 514 -12.26 34.55 19.92
C LYS A 514 -11.70 33.77 18.72
N LYS A 515 -11.01 32.65 18.97
CA LYS A 515 -10.46 31.77 17.94
C LYS A 515 -11.53 30.94 17.24
N SER A 516 -12.63 30.61 17.90
CA SER A 516 -13.75 29.89 17.27
C SER A 516 -14.58 30.76 16.32
N ASN A 517 -14.49 32.09 16.41
CA ASN A 517 -15.21 33.00 15.51
C ASN A 517 -15.10 32.59 14.02
N GLY A 518 -16.21 32.70 13.29
CA GLY A 518 -16.30 32.33 11.88
C GLY A 518 -16.64 30.86 11.63
N TRP A 519 -16.69 30.01 12.67
CA TRP A 519 -17.07 28.59 12.53
C TRP A 519 -18.48 28.44 11.90
N ASN A 520 -19.39 29.36 12.20
CA ASN A 520 -20.76 29.35 11.72
C ASN A 520 -20.86 29.69 10.23
N GLU A 521 -19.87 30.38 9.65
CA GLU A 521 -19.80 30.59 8.20
C GLU A 521 -19.60 29.27 7.46
N LEU A 522 -19.00 28.26 8.10
CA LEU A 522 -18.84 26.93 7.53
C LEU A 522 -20.18 26.19 7.35
N LEU A 523 -21.20 26.53 8.16
CA LEU A 523 -22.57 26.02 8.00
C LEU A 523 -23.26 26.59 6.75
N GLU A 524 -22.76 27.70 6.21
CA GLU A 524 -23.30 28.29 4.99
C GLU A 524 -22.74 27.64 3.71
N SER A 525 -21.73 26.78 3.84
CA SER A 525 -21.11 26.06 2.72
C SER A 525 -22.08 25.09 2.06
N SER A 526 -21.95 24.91 0.73
CA SER A 526 -22.68 23.87 -0.01
C SER A 526 -22.38 22.47 0.53
N ALA A 527 -21.13 22.22 0.94
CA ALA A 527 -20.72 20.97 1.59
C ALA A 527 -21.64 20.62 2.78
N TRP A 528 -21.87 21.57 3.68
CA TRP A 528 -22.78 21.37 4.82
C TRP A 528 -24.25 21.35 4.40
N LYS A 529 -24.71 22.32 3.60
CA LYS A 529 -26.13 22.42 3.22
C LYS A 529 -26.64 21.19 2.48
N ASP A 530 -25.81 20.61 1.63
CA ASP A 530 -26.19 19.47 0.79
C ASP A 530 -25.92 18.12 1.48
N ASN A 531 -25.08 18.08 2.52
CA ASN A 531 -24.64 16.84 3.18
C ASN A 531 -24.63 16.94 4.71
N SER A 532 -25.55 17.74 5.29
CA SER A 532 -25.65 17.93 6.74
C SER A 532 -25.81 16.58 7.43
N LEU A 533 -25.05 16.37 8.51
CA LEU A 533 -25.06 15.11 9.27
C LEU A 533 -24.62 13.88 8.45
N SER A 534 -23.85 14.07 7.36
CA SER A 534 -23.18 12.99 6.64
C SER A 534 -21.93 12.50 7.40
N GLN A 535 -21.64 11.20 7.30
CA GLN A 535 -20.39 10.59 7.77
C GLN A 535 -19.16 11.01 6.96
N ASP A 536 -19.36 11.59 5.77
CA ASP A 536 -18.25 12.09 4.95
C ASP A 536 -17.66 13.40 5.48
N ILE A 537 -18.43 14.12 6.28
CA ILE A 537 -17.94 15.28 7.02
C ILE A 537 -17.10 14.76 8.19
N GLY A 538 -15.87 15.25 8.28
CA GLY A 538 -14.84 14.71 9.16
C GLY A 538 -15.07 15.07 10.62
N VAL A 539 -14.52 14.24 11.50
CA VAL A 539 -14.56 14.39 12.96
C VAL A 539 -14.17 15.79 13.44
N HIS A 540 -13.18 16.42 12.80
CA HIS A 540 -12.72 17.75 13.19
C HIS A 540 -13.75 18.87 12.94
N PHE A 541 -14.60 18.75 11.92
CA PHE A 541 -15.70 19.69 11.72
C PHE A 541 -16.72 19.57 12.84
N TYR A 542 -17.17 18.35 13.13
CA TYR A 542 -18.13 18.12 14.21
C TYR A 542 -17.58 18.51 15.59
N GLY A 543 -16.30 18.25 15.85
CA GLY A 543 -15.61 18.69 17.07
C GLY A 543 -15.53 20.22 17.16
N LEU A 544 -15.25 20.91 16.06
CA LEU A 544 -15.27 22.38 16.00
C LEU A 544 -16.66 22.93 16.30
N VAL A 545 -17.71 22.37 15.68
CA VAL A 545 -19.10 22.78 15.89
C VAL A 545 -19.48 22.62 17.36
N MET A 546 -19.27 21.42 17.94
CA MET A 546 -19.60 21.14 19.34
C MET A 546 -18.88 22.10 20.29
N LEU A 547 -17.56 22.25 20.13
CA LEU A 547 -16.76 23.10 21.00
C LEU A 547 -17.13 24.59 20.87
N SER A 548 -17.40 25.05 19.65
CA SER A 548 -17.79 26.44 19.39
C SER A 548 -19.16 26.75 19.96
N ILE A 549 -20.13 25.82 19.86
CA ILE A 549 -21.44 25.95 20.50
C ILE A 549 -21.28 26.09 22.02
N LEU A 550 -20.52 25.20 22.67
CA LEU A 550 -20.32 25.26 24.13
C LEU A 550 -19.66 26.58 24.54
N LEU A 551 -18.63 27.03 23.81
CA LEU A 551 -17.96 28.30 24.06
C LEU A 551 -18.91 29.49 23.88
N GLU A 552 -19.76 29.50 22.85
CA GLU A 552 -20.75 30.56 22.64
C GLU A 552 -21.82 30.57 23.75
N LEU A 553 -22.27 29.39 24.21
CA LEU A 553 -23.22 29.28 25.34
C LEU A 553 -22.63 29.81 26.65
N ILE A 554 -21.36 29.50 26.95
CA ILE A 554 -20.61 30.07 28.09
C ILE A 554 -20.60 31.61 28.03
N HIS A 555 -20.42 32.17 26.83
CA HIS A 555 -20.38 33.63 26.60
C HIS A 555 -21.76 34.25 26.30
N GLN A 556 -22.84 33.47 26.43
CA GLN A 556 -24.23 33.92 26.24
C GLN A 556 -24.48 34.49 24.84
N LYS A 557 -23.89 33.85 23.82
CA LYS A 557 -24.05 34.18 22.40
C LYS A 557 -24.92 33.14 21.71
N ARG A 558 -25.79 33.62 20.80
CA ARG A 558 -26.60 32.80 19.87
C ARG A 558 -27.29 31.60 20.55
N ILE A 559 -27.82 31.82 21.74
CA ILE A 559 -28.29 30.74 22.63
C ILE A 559 -29.34 29.86 21.92
N GLU A 560 -30.34 30.47 21.29
CA GLU A 560 -31.42 29.73 20.62
C GLU A 560 -30.92 28.93 19.40
N ASP A 561 -30.12 29.54 18.52
CA ASP A 561 -29.51 28.87 17.36
C ASP A 561 -28.64 27.68 17.78
N ASN A 562 -27.81 27.88 18.82
CA ASN A 562 -26.88 26.87 19.30
C ASN A 562 -27.59 25.68 19.95
N VAL A 563 -28.68 25.93 20.69
CA VAL A 563 -29.51 24.85 21.24
C VAL A 563 -30.17 24.04 20.12
N ILE A 564 -30.67 24.70 19.06
CA ILE A 564 -31.23 24.01 17.89
C ILE A 564 -30.17 23.13 17.21
N LEU A 565 -28.96 23.65 16.99
CA LEU A 565 -27.87 22.88 16.37
C LEU A 565 -27.42 21.70 17.23
N LEU A 566 -27.41 21.83 18.56
CA LEU A 566 -27.15 20.69 19.45
C LEU A 566 -28.23 19.62 19.32
N GLU A 567 -29.51 20.01 19.31
CA GLU A 567 -30.61 19.07 19.09
C GLU A 567 -30.50 18.35 17.74
N GLU A 568 -30.09 19.05 16.69
CA GLU A 568 -29.85 18.45 15.37
C GLU A 568 -28.68 17.45 15.40
N LEU A 569 -27.57 17.77 16.07
CA LEU A 569 -26.45 16.84 16.25
C LEU A 569 -26.88 15.59 17.03
N CYS A 570 -27.72 15.74 18.05
CA CYS A 570 -28.26 14.64 18.85
C CYS A 570 -29.16 13.68 18.06
N GLN A 571 -29.65 14.06 16.87
CA GLN A 571 -30.45 13.17 16.02
C GLN A 571 -29.60 12.13 15.27
N SER A 572 -28.29 12.31 15.17
CA SER A 572 -27.39 11.42 14.43
C SER A 572 -26.29 10.89 15.33
N GLU A 573 -26.47 9.65 15.82
CA GLU A 573 -25.52 8.97 16.72
C GLU A 573 -24.08 9.01 16.18
N ASN A 574 -23.88 8.72 14.89
CA ASN A 574 -22.55 8.69 14.27
C ASN A 574 -21.88 10.08 14.22
N CYS A 575 -22.65 11.13 13.94
CA CYS A 575 -22.13 12.50 13.90
C CYS A 575 -21.83 12.99 15.31
N LEU A 576 -22.68 12.66 16.28
CA LEU A 576 -22.45 12.97 17.68
C LEU A 576 -21.21 12.24 18.20
N LYS A 577 -21.04 10.95 17.90
CA LYS A 577 -19.80 10.21 18.20
C LYS A 577 -18.57 10.89 17.59
N SER A 578 -18.68 11.32 16.33
CA SER A 578 -17.61 12.06 15.65
C SER A 578 -17.29 13.41 16.32
N ALA A 579 -18.31 14.14 16.78
CA ALA A 579 -18.15 15.41 17.50
C ALA A 579 -17.43 15.24 18.84
N LEU A 580 -17.69 14.11 19.51
CA LEU A 580 -17.18 13.81 20.85
C LEU A 580 -15.83 13.10 20.85
N SER A 581 -15.34 12.66 19.69
CA SER A 581 -14.05 11.97 19.52
C SER A 581 -12.87 12.70 20.17
N ASP A 582 -12.84 14.03 20.15
CA ASP A 582 -11.75 14.84 20.74
C ASP A 582 -12.13 15.49 22.08
N MET A 583 -13.30 15.16 22.63
CA MET A 583 -13.90 15.81 23.80
C MET A 583 -14.22 14.80 24.93
N PRO A 584 -13.23 14.44 25.77
CA PRO A 584 -13.43 13.53 26.90
C PRO A 584 -14.48 14.03 27.89
N THR A 585 -15.09 13.11 28.65
CA THR A 585 -16.15 13.40 29.65
C THR A 585 -15.78 14.50 30.62
N TYR A 586 -14.57 14.44 31.21
CA TYR A 586 -14.12 15.47 32.15
C TYR A 586 -14.08 16.87 31.52
N PHE A 587 -13.76 16.95 30.22
CA PHE A 587 -13.62 18.21 29.52
C PHE A 587 -14.99 18.76 29.14
N TYR A 588 -15.86 17.89 28.62
CA TYR A 588 -17.25 18.21 28.33
C TYR A 588 -18.01 18.70 29.58
N CYS A 589 -18.05 17.89 30.64
CA CYS A 589 -18.71 18.25 31.90
C CYS A 589 -18.10 19.51 32.52
N GLY A 590 -16.77 19.66 32.43
CA GLY A 590 -16.07 20.84 32.90
C GLY A 590 -16.51 22.11 32.18
N LEU A 591 -16.68 22.07 30.86
CA LEU A 591 -17.17 23.21 30.07
C LEU A 591 -18.64 23.54 30.38
N ILE A 592 -19.50 22.54 30.56
CA ILE A 592 -20.92 22.76 30.91
C ILE A 592 -21.07 23.57 32.19
N ASN A 593 -20.21 23.34 33.19
CA ASN A 593 -20.27 24.07 34.46
C ASN A 593 -20.06 25.59 34.32
N TYR A 594 -19.50 26.06 33.19
CA TYR A 594 -19.35 27.49 32.89
C TYR A 594 -20.54 28.07 32.12
N ILE A 595 -21.52 27.25 31.73
CA ILE A 595 -22.75 27.71 31.09
C ILE A 595 -23.71 28.21 32.16
N ASN A 596 -24.00 29.52 32.14
CA ASN A 596 -25.01 30.10 33.01
C ASN A 596 -26.42 29.88 32.40
N SER A 597 -27.10 28.81 32.82
CA SER A 597 -28.43 28.46 32.31
C SER A 597 -29.57 29.23 32.99
N ASP A 598 -29.35 29.80 34.18
CA ASP A 598 -30.37 30.50 34.98
C ASP A 598 -30.91 31.78 34.33
N ILE A 599 -30.14 32.33 33.38
CA ILE A 599 -30.51 33.53 32.61
C ILE A 599 -31.26 33.20 31.31
N MET A 600 -31.38 31.93 30.96
CA MET A 600 -32.06 31.48 29.75
C MET A 600 -33.58 31.43 29.97
N LYS A 601 -34.36 31.54 28.89
CA LYS A 601 -35.81 31.29 28.97
C LYS A 601 -36.03 29.83 29.38
N ILE A 602 -37.02 29.57 30.23
CA ILE A 602 -37.35 28.23 30.76
C ILE A 602 -37.46 27.18 29.64
N ASP A 603 -38.09 27.53 28.52
CA ASP A 603 -38.22 26.63 27.37
C ASP A 603 -36.87 26.24 26.76
N ILE A 604 -35.98 27.22 26.55
CA ILE A 604 -34.64 27.02 26.01
C ILE A 604 -33.76 26.25 27.01
N GLN A 605 -33.91 26.54 28.31
CA GLN A 605 -33.21 25.85 29.38
C GLN A 605 -33.58 24.36 29.39
N ASN A 606 -34.87 24.03 29.32
CA ASN A 606 -35.32 22.64 29.28
C ASN A 606 -34.76 21.89 28.06
N ARG A 607 -34.79 22.52 26.89
CA ARG A 607 -34.25 21.97 25.65
C ARG A 607 -32.74 21.74 25.72
N LEU A 608 -31.99 22.71 26.23
CA LEU A 608 -30.56 22.59 26.47
C LEU A 608 -30.26 21.43 27.43
N THR A 609 -30.99 21.31 28.53
CA THR A 609 -30.81 20.21 29.50
C THR A 609 -30.98 18.85 28.82
N VAL A 610 -32.06 18.66 28.05
CA VAL A 610 -32.30 17.40 27.32
C VAL A 610 -31.17 17.11 26.33
N ALA A 611 -30.70 18.10 25.57
CA ALA A 611 -29.60 17.91 24.63
C ALA A 611 -28.29 17.55 25.37
N LEU A 612 -27.97 18.24 26.47
CA LEU A 612 -26.76 17.97 27.24
C LEU A 612 -26.77 16.59 27.91
N GLU A 613 -27.94 16.10 28.34
CA GLU A 613 -28.14 14.74 28.86
C GLU A 613 -27.86 13.70 27.78
N VAL A 614 -28.41 13.84 26.57
CA VAL A 614 -28.15 12.92 25.44
C VAL A 614 -26.66 12.90 25.08
N ILE A 615 -26.01 14.05 25.05
CA ILE A 615 -24.57 14.15 24.76
C ILE A 615 -23.74 13.48 25.87
N TYR A 616 -24.14 13.65 27.13
CA TYR A 616 -23.50 13.01 28.28
C TYR A 616 -23.61 11.49 28.20
N GLU A 617 -24.82 10.96 27.98
CA GLU A 617 -25.06 9.51 27.81
C GLU A 617 -24.21 8.96 26.65
N GLN A 618 -24.17 9.65 25.52
CA GLN A 618 -23.38 9.22 24.37
C GLN A 618 -21.88 9.23 24.68
N ARG A 619 -21.42 10.18 25.50
CA ARG A 619 -20.02 10.23 25.91
C ARG A 619 -19.67 9.15 26.94
N GLU A 620 -20.58 8.80 27.85
CA GLU A 620 -20.40 7.64 28.74
C GLU A 620 -20.27 6.34 27.93
N ILE A 621 -21.09 6.16 26.89
CA ILE A 621 -20.96 5.02 25.96
C ILE A 621 -19.58 5.02 25.30
N LEU A 622 -19.09 6.18 24.83
CA LEU A 622 -17.75 6.27 24.24
C LEU A 622 -16.63 6.01 25.26
N ASP A 623 -16.78 6.47 26.50
CA ASP A 623 -15.84 6.14 27.59
C ASP A 623 -15.81 4.63 27.85
N GLU A 624 -16.97 3.97 27.85
CA GLU A 624 -17.07 2.51 27.99
C GLU A 624 -16.47 1.78 26.79
N GLU A 625 -16.75 2.24 25.57
CA GLU A 625 -16.16 1.72 24.34
C GLU A 625 -14.64 1.87 24.41
N GLU A 626 -14.11 3.07 24.67
CA GLU A 626 -12.67 3.36 24.83
C GLU A 626 -12.04 2.59 25.99
N ALA A 627 -12.77 2.32 27.07
CA ALA A 627 -12.31 1.51 28.21
C ALA A 627 -12.31 0.01 27.92
N GLN A 628 -13.33 -0.51 27.21
CA GLN A 628 -13.40 -1.90 26.74
C GLN A 628 -12.32 -2.17 25.70
N ASP A 629 -12.14 -1.21 24.80
CA ASP A 629 -11.02 -1.13 23.91
C ASP A 629 -9.74 -1.12 24.74
N SER A 630 -9.58 -0.28 25.76
CA SER A 630 -8.41 -0.35 26.66
C SER A 630 -8.25 -1.68 27.45
N LEU A 631 -9.26 -2.55 27.48
CA LEU A 631 -9.27 -3.86 28.18
C LEU A 631 -9.07 -5.06 27.25
N LEU A 632 -9.55 -4.99 26.00
CA LEU A 632 -9.38 -5.99 24.93
C LEU A 632 -7.96 -6.01 24.37
N TYR A 633 -7.26 -4.93 24.68
CA TYR A 633 -5.97 -4.59 24.20
C TYR A 633 -4.97 -4.77 25.35
#